data_AF-A0A0R3SX28-F1
#
_entry.id   AF-A0A0R3SX28-F1
#
_cell.length_a   1.000
_cell.length_b   1.000
_cell.length_c   1.000
_cell.angle_alpha   90.00
_cell.angle_beta   90.00
_cell.angle_gamma   90.00
#
_symmetry.space_group_name_H-M   'P 1'
#
loop_
_entity.id
_entity.type
_entity.pdbx_description
1 polymer ?
#
loop_
_entity_poly.entity_id
_entity_poly.type
_entity_poly.pdbx_seq_one_letter_code
_entity_poly.pdbx_strand_id
1 'polypeptide(L)'
;KPRSTCLPARAVTEKEACVVPSDCGRVADGRAVCLLPAPPDNTTRLVRIVHNRARSPAVLFLGPVDELMSAVQISDYVPRWPQITPCRLPYIITTFCRYLFSLSGALVLFNVVPCYALDGQGIFKSLLELALPSCVCSRQIRRLIFSTTLWLGTSLVFLNIALALCYLVF
;
A
#
# COMPACT_ATOMS: atom_id res chain seq x y z
N LYS A 1 -13.39 48.04 7.20
CA LYS A 1 -13.89 46.65 7.47
C LYS A 1 -14.35 46.08 6.14
N PRO A 2 -13.86 44.91 5.68
CA PRO A 2 -14.33 44.32 4.42
C PRO A 2 -15.84 44.06 4.52
N ARG A 3 -16.59 44.34 3.46
CA ARG A 3 -18.02 44.04 3.37
C ARG A 3 -18.17 42.54 3.10
N SER A 4 -18.62 41.79 4.08
CA SER A 4 -18.91 40.35 3.97
C SER A 4 -20.38 40.14 3.61
N THR A 5 -20.64 39.26 2.64
CA THR A 5 -21.99 38.86 2.24
C THR A 5 -22.04 37.34 2.13
N CYS A 6 -23.11 36.72 2.64
CA CYS A 6 -23.33 35.28 2.55
C CYS A 6 -23.82 34.91 1.15
N LEU A 7 -23.09 34.05 0.45
CA LEU A 7 -23.44 33.59 -0.90
C LEU A 7 -23.42 32.05 -0.95
N PRO A 8 -24.20 31.44 -1.85
CA PRO A 8 -24.15 30.00 -2.09
C PRO A 8 -22.76 29.61 -2.63
N ALA A 9 -21.96 28.94 -1.79
CA ALA A 9 -20.57 28.62 -2.08
C ALA A 9 -20.39 27.90 -3.43
N ARG A 10 -21.27 26.93 -3.74
CA ARG A 10 -21.21 26.18 -5.00
C ARG A 10 -21.42 27.06 -6.23
N ALA A 11 -22.47 27.88 -6.25
CA ALA A 11 -22.78 28.72 -7.41
C ALA A 11 -21.73 29.82 -7.66
N VAL A 12 -20.98 30.23 -6.62
CA VAL A 12 -19.88 31.19 -6.76
C VAL A 12 -18.58 30.47 -7.18
N THR A 13 -18.24 29.37 -6.52
CA THR A 13 -16.97 28.65 -6.77
C THR A 13 -16.97 27.87 -8.08
N GLU A 14 -18.14 27.60 -8.68
CA GLU A 14 -18.24 27.01 -10.03
C GLU A 14 -17.87 28.01 -11.14
N LYS A 15 -17.86 29.33 -10.86
CA LYS A 15 -17.41 30.35 -11.80
C LYS A 15 -15.88 30.36 -11.95
N GLU A 16 -15.39 31.13 -12.92
CA GLU A 16 -13.97 31.32 -13.16
C GLU A 16 -13.27 31.95 -11.94
N ALA A 17 -12.08 31.45 -11.63
CA ALA A 17 -11.25 32.02 -10.58
C ALA A 17 -10.74 33.39 -11.03
N CYS A 18 -10.72 34.36 -10.11
CA CYS A 18 -10.27 35.72 -10.35
C CYS A 18 -9.28 36.13 -9.26
N VAL A 19 -8.37 37.03 -9.61
CA VAL A 19 -7.51 37.74 -8.66
C VAL A 19 -7.94 39.20 -8.58
N VAL A 20 -8.28 39.80 -9.72
CA VAL A 20 -8.81 41.15 -9.84
C VAL A 20 -10.20 41.17 -10.51
N PRO A 21 -11.01 42.21 -10.28
CA PRO A 21 -12.35 42.31 -10.88
C PRO A 21 -12.37 42.26 -12.42
N SER A 22 -11.27 42.63 -13.08
CA SER A 22 -11.12 42.54 -14.54
C SER A 22 -10.90 41.12 -15.07
N ASP A 23 -10.52 40.16 -14.21
CA ASP A 23 -10.36 38.76 -14.59
C ASP A 23 -11.71 38.07 -14.76
N CYS A 24 -12.74 38.58 -14.08
CA CYS A 24 -14.10 38.15 -14.31
C CYS A 24 -14.51 38.62 -15.71
N GLY A 25 -14.78 37.69 -16.63
CA GLY A 25 -15.16 37.99 -18.00
C GLY A 25 -16.40 38.90 -18.14
N ARG A 26 -16.89 39.10 -19.37
CA ARG A 26 -18.03 40.01 -19.62
C ARG A 26 -19.29 39.55 -18.88
N VAL A 27 -19.62 40.24 -17.79
CA VAL A 27 -20.86 40.06 -17.03
C VAL A 27 -21.98 40.87 -17.70
N ALA A 28 -23.14 40.26 -17.88
CA ALA A 28 -24.30 40.85 -18.58
C ALA A 28 -24.77 42.21 -18.04
N ASP A 29 -24.43 42.54 -16.78
CA ASP A 29 -24.88 43.74 -16.06
C ASP A 29 -23.73 44.71 -15.72
N GLY A 30 -22.57 44.56 -16.38
CA GLY A 30 -21.48 45.56 -16.38
C GLY A 30 -20.66 45.71 -15.08
N ARG A 31 -20.99 45.02 -13.99
CA ARG A 31 -20.21 45.04 -12.73
C ARG A 31 -19.84 43.64 -12.27
N ALA A 32 -18.62 43.23 -12.59
CA ALA A 32 -18.03 42.02 -12.02
C ALA A 32 -17.32 42.36 -10.70
N VAL A 33 -17.46 41.50 -9.69
CA VAL A 33 -16.79 41.65 -8.41
C VAL A 33 -16.07 40.34 -8.11
N CYS A 34 -14.77 40.43 -7.88
CA CYS A 34 -13.99 39.28 -7.42
C CYS A 34 -14.21 39.08 -5.92
N LEU A 35 -14.51 37.86 -5.52
CA LEU A 35 -14.88 37.50 -4.15
C LEU A 35 -13.81 36.61 -3.53
N LEU A 36 -13.39 36.95 -2.32
CA LEU A 36 -12.48 36.12 -1.53
C LEU A 36 -13.28 35.41 -0.41
N PRO A 37 -13.11 34.09 -0.22
CA PRO A 37 -13.75 33.39 0.88
C PRO A 37 -13.26 33.95 2.22
N ALA A 38 -14.20 34.20 3.13
CA ALA A 38 -13.93 34.65 4.50
C ALA A 38 -14.25 33.50 5.48
N PRO A 39 -13.29 32.59 5.75
CA PRO A 39 -13.48 31.52 6.72
C PRO A 39 -13.66 32.10 8.14
N PRO A 40 -14.37 31.39 9.03
CA PRO A 40 -14.59 31.83 10.41
C PRO A 40 -13.29 31.84 11.23
N ASP A 41 -12.35 30.95 10.91
CA ASP A 41 -11.12 30.73 11.68
C ASP A 41 -9.88 30.72 10.79
N ASN A 42 -8.70 30.95 11.40
CA ASN A 42 -7.43 30.94 10.70
C ASN A 42 -6.98 29.55 10.20
N THR A 43 -7.58 28.47 10.71
CA THR A 43 -7.27 27.08 10.33
C THR A 43 -8.17 26.56 9.23
N THR A 44 -9.39 27.07 9.11
CA THR A 44 -10.36 26.60 8.13
C THR A 44 -10.08 27.20 6.76
N ARG A 45 -10.14 26.36 5.74
CA ARG A 45 -9.98 26.75 4.33
C ARG A 45 -11.11 26.15 3.52
N LEU A 46 -11.56 26.89 2.51
CA LEU A 46 -12.46 26.39 1.49
C LEU A 46 -11.63 25.82 0.35
N VAL A 47 -11.66 24.50 0.15
CA VAL A 47 -10.91 23.79 -0.88
C VAL A 47 -11.88 23.23 -1.91
N ARG A 48 -11.61 23.49 -3.19
CA ARG A 48 -12.37 22.94 -4.32
C ARG A 48 -11.56 21.80 -4.96
N ILE A 49 -12.10 20.59 -4.87
CA ILE A 49 -11.52 19.39 -5.47
C ILE A 49 -12.19 19.19 -6.83
N VAL A 50 -11.43 19.44 -7.89
CA VAL A 50 -11.89 19.32 -9.27
C VAL A 50 -11.51 17.95 -9.81
N HIS A 51 -12.49 17.20 -10.32
CA HIS A 51 -12.26 15.94 -11.01
C HIS A 51 -12.09 16.20 -12.52
N ASN A 52 -11.13 15.52 -13.16
CA ASN A 52 -10.95 15.57 -14.62
C ASN A 52 -12.08 14.85 -15.40
N ARG A 53 -13.14 14.40 -14.72
CA ARG A 53 -14.32 13.83 -15.36
C ARG A 53 -15.26 14.99 -15.71
N ALA A 54 -15.45 15.22 -17.02
CA ALA A 54 -16.25 16.31 -17.58
C ALA A 54 -17.70 16.46 -17.05
N ARG A 55 -18.20 15.48 -16.28
CA ARG A 55 -19.58 15.44 -15.78
C ARG A 55 -19.70 15.29 -14.25
N SER A 56 -18.59 15.27 -13.52
CA SER A 56 -18.61 15.13 -12.06
C SER A 56 -18.51 16.53 -11.41
N PRO A 57 -19.49 16.94 -10.57
CA PRO A 57 -19.42 18.23 -9.90
C PRO A 57 -18.21 18.27 -8.97
N ALA A 58 -17.59 19.45 -8.84
CA ALA A 58 -16.47 19.65 -7.93
C ALA A 58 -16.93 19.39 -6.48
N VAL A 59 -16.10 18.70 -5.71
CA VAL A 59 -16.34 18.49 -4.28
C VAL A 59 -15.77 19.70 -3.53
N LEU A 60 -16.60 20.30 -2.69
CA LEU A 60 -16.19 21.41 -1.83
C LEU A 60 -15.93 20.88 -0.44
N PHE A 61 -14.73 21.16 0.08
CA PHE A 61 -14.34 20.86 1.45
C PHE A 61 -14.17 22.16 2.23
N LEU A 62 -14.74 22.23 3.42
CA LEU A 62 -14.60 23.36 4.34
C LEU A 62 -14.08 22.81 5.67
N GLY A 63 -12.82 23.07 5.98
CA GLY A 63 -12.19 22.56 7.19
C GLY A 63 -10.67 22.77 7.20
N PRO A 64 -9.96 22.19 8.19
CA PRO A 64 -8.51 22.17 8.22
C PRO A 64 -7.93 21.34 7.07
N VAL A 65 -6.88 21.83 6.43
CA VAL A 65 -6.24 21.14 5.29
C VAL A 65 -5.58 19.82 5.73
N ASP A 66 -5.11 19.74 6.97
CA ASP A 66 -4.47 18.52 7.50
C ASP A 66 -5.44 17.33 7.60
N GLU A 67 -6.71 17.59 7.95
CA GLU A 67 -7.77 16.58 7.94
C GLU A 67 -8.09 16.12 6.51
N LEU A 68 -8.12 17.04 5.56
CA LEU A 68 -8.34 16.70 4.15
C LEU A 68 -7.22 15.81 3.61
N MET A 69 -5.97 16.14 3.92
CA MET A 69 -4.81 15.37 3.45
C MET A 69 -4.74 13.97 4.07
N SER A 70 -5.24 13.78 5.30
CA SER A 70 -5.30 12.45 5.91
C SER A 70 -6.49 11.61 5.41
N ALA A 71 -7.58 12.24 4.97
CA ALA A 71 -8.77 11.56 4.45
C ALA A 71 -8.69 11.20 2.95
N VAL A 72 -7.84 11.89 2.18
CA VAL A 72 -7.72 11.70 0.72
C VAL A 72 -6.60 10.72 0.40
N GLN A 73 -6.91 9.65 -0.33
CA GLN A 73 -5.93 8.74 -0.89
C GLN A 73 -5.80 8.97 -2.40
N ILE A 74 -4.58 9.23 -2.86
CA ILE A 74 -4.26 9.39 -4.28
C ILE A 74 -3.81 8.03 -4.82
N SER A 75 -4.29 7.67 -6.01
CA SER A 75 -3.87 6.46 -6.71
C SER A 75 -3.37 6.80 -8.10
N ASP A 76 -2.30 6.13 -8.53
CA ASP A 76 -1.75 6.25 -9.89
C ASP A 76 -2.63 5.56 -10.96
N TYR A 77 -3.68 4.86 -10.54
CA TYR A 77 -4.56 4.09 -11.41
C TYR A 77 -5.90 4.80 -11.65
N VAL A 78 -6.26 4.96 -12.93
CA VAL A 78 -7.57 5.48 -13.35
C VAL A 78 -8.42 4.33 -13.91
N PRO A 79 -9.62 4.05 -13.37
CA PRO A 79 -10.47 2.98 -13.86
C PRO A 79 -11.02 3.33 -15.25
N ARG A 80 -10.78 2.45 -16.23
CA ARG A 80 -11.33 2.58 -17.60
C ARG A 80 -12.83 2.29 -17.64
N TRP A 81 -13.30 1.36 -16.82
CA TRP A 81 -14.71 0.99 -16.68
C TRP A 81 -15.15 1.14 -15.22
N PRO A 82 -15.47 2.36 -14.76
CA PRO A 82 -15.81 2.63 -13.36
C PRO A 82 -17.08 1.92 -12.86
N GLN A 83 -17.92 1.41 -13.77
CA GLN A 83 -19.13 0.63 -13.44
C GLN A 83 -18.81 -0.82 -13.07
N ILE A 84 -17.68 -1.35 -13.57
CA ILE A 84 -17.34 -2.77 -13.44
C ILE A 84 -16.16 -2.95 -12.47
N THR A 85 -15.20 -2.01 -12.48
CA THR A 85 -13.96 -2.13 -11.71
C THR A 85 -13.94 -1.18 -10.51
N PRO A 86 -13.88 -1.70 -9.26
CA PRO A 86 -13.72 -0.86 -8.10
C PRO A 86 -12.31 -0.27 -8.06
N CYS A 87 -12.18 0.99 -7.64
CA CYS A 87 -10.89 1.70 -7.59
C CYS A 87 -9.84 1.01 -6.69
N ARG A 88 -10.28 0.19 -5.72
CA ARG A 88 -9.38 -0.55 -4.80
C ARG A 88 -8.86 -1.87 -5.35
N LEU A 89 -9.37 -2.35 -6.48
CA LEU A 89 -8.96 -3.61 -7.10
C LEU A 89 -7.45 -3.72 -7.35
N PRO A 90 -6.75 -2.72 -7.96
CA PRO A 90 -5.31 -2.82 -8.17
C PRO A 90 -4.55 -2.97 -6.85
N TYR A 91 -4.94 -2.22 -5.82
CA TYR A 91 -4.34 -2.32 -4.49
C TYR A 91 -4.50 -3.72 -3.88
N ILE A 92 -5.69 -4.31 -3.98
CA ILE A 92 -5.96 -5.68 -3.50
C ILE A 92 -5.10 -6.70 -4.24
N ILE A 93 -5.05 -6.64 -5.57
CA ILE A 93 -4.25 -7.58 -6.38
C ILE A 93 -2.77 -7.45 -6.06
N THR A 94 -2.23 -6.23 -6.01
CA THR A 94 -0.81 -6.02 -5.68
C THR A 94 -0.49 -6.57 -4.29
N THR A 95 -1.35 -6.32 -3.32
CA THR A 95 -1.18 -6.82 -1.95
C THR A 95 -1.23 -8.34 -1.90
N PHE A 96 -2.22 -8.94 -2.58
CA PHE A 96 -2.36 -10.38 -2.69
C PHE A 96 -1.12 -11.03 -3.32
N CYS A 97 -0.66 -10.51 -4.47
CA CYS A 97 0.54 -11.02 -5.13
C CYS A 97 1.77 -10.90 -4.23
N ARG A 98 1.95 -9.78 -3.51
CA ARG A 98 3.06 -9.61 -2.57
C ARG A 98 3.03 -10.68 -1.47
N TYR A 99 1.87 -10.93 -0.88
CA TYR A 99 1.73 -11.99 0.12
C TYR A 99 1.96 -13.38 -0.47
N LEU A 100 1.45 -13.65 -1.66
CA LEU A 100 1.66 -14.92 -2.34
C LEU A 100 3.15 -15.17 -2.59
N PHE A 101 3.87 -14.20 -3.16
CA PHE A 101 5.33 -14.32 -3.37
C PHE A 101 6.08 -14.50 -2.05
N SER A 102 5.73 -13.75 -1.02
CA SER A 102 6.39 -13.84 0.29
C SER A 102 6.14 -15.20 0.96
N LEU A 103 4.90 -15.69 0.95
CA LEU A 103 4.52 -16.96 1.57
C LEU A 103 5.09 -18.15 0.79
N SER A 104 4.97 -18.14 -0.54
CA SER A 104 5.56 -19.17 -1.39
C SER A 104 7.08 -19.19 -1.26
N GLY A 105 7.73 -18.02 -1.23
CA GLY A 105 9.17 -17.93 -1.02
C GLY A 105 9.61 -18.49 0.34
N ALA A 106 8.90 -18.15 1.42
CA ALA A 106 9.15 -18.70 2.75
C ALA A 106 8.97 -20.23 2.78
N LEU A 107 7.92 -20.75 2.14
CA LEU A 107 7.67 -22.20 2.06
C LEU A 107 8.76 -22.93 1.26
N VAL A 108 9.24 -22.35 0.16
CA VAL A 108 10.36 -22.93 -0.62
C VAL A 108 11.62 -23.00 0.25
N LEU A 109 11.99 -21.89 0.91
CA LEU A 109 13.16 -21.87 1.79
C LEU A 109 13.02 -22.88 2.92
N PHE A 110 11.85 -22.96 3.55
CA PHE A 110 11.56 -23.90 4.63
C PHE A 110 11.70 -25.36 4.17
N ASN A 111 11.14 -25.71 3.01
CA ASN A 111 11.23 -27.05 2.46
C ASN A 111 12.66 -27.47 2.05
N VAL A 112 13.52 -26.52 1.68
CA VAL A 112 14.92 -26.82 1.30
C VAL A 112 15.82 -27.07 2.52
N VAL A 113 15.45 -26.61 3.72
CA VAL A 113 16.26 -26.81 4.94
C VAL A 113 16.43 -28.31 5.23
N PRO A 114 17.67 -28.80 5.48
CA PRO A 114 17.92 -30.18 5.85
C PRO A 114 17.40 -30.48 7.26
N CYS A 115 16.15 -30.91 7.34
CA CYS A 115 15.44 -31.26 8.56
C CYS A 115 14.66 -32.57 8.35
N TYR A 116 14.41 -33.32 9.43
CA TYR A 116 13.57 -34.51 9.35
C TYR A 116 12.14 -34.15 8.87
N ALA A 117 11.58 -35.01 8.02
CA ALA A 117 10.22 -34.89 7.47
C ALA A 117 9.98 -33.69 6.52
N LEU A 118 11.04 -33.02 6.07
CA LEU A 118 11.01 -32.00 5.01
C LEU A 118 11.74 -32.49 3.75
N ASP A 119 11.38 -31.91 2.59
CA ASP A 119 11.98 -32.29 1.29
C ASP A 119 13.51 -32.09 1.26
N GLY A 120 14.03 -31.17 2.07
CA GLY A 120 15.45 -30.89 2.26
C GLY A 120 16.25 -32.08 2.77
N GLN A 121 15.65 -33.04 3.47
CA GLN A 121 16.31 -34.28 3.87
C GLN A 121 16.77 -35.09 2.65
N GLY A 122 15.88 -35.23 1.67
CA GLY A 122 16.15 -35.96 0.43
C GLY A 122 17.17 -35.21 -0.43
N ILE A 123 16.96 -33.90 -0.61
CA ILE A 123 17.85 -33.02 -1.39
C ILE A 123 19.27 -33.07 -0.83
N PHE A 124 19.42 -32.92 0.49
CA PHE A 124 20.73 -32.95 1.13
C PHE A 124 21.41 -34.31 1.03
N LYS A 125 20.64 -35.42 1.15
CA LYS A 125 21.18 -36.77 0.96
C LYS A 125 21.74 -36.95 -0.46
N SER A 126 20.97 -36.58 -1.48
CA SER A 126 21.40 -36.68 -2.87
C SER A 126 22.60 -35.78 -3.16
N LEU A 127 22.61 -34.55 -2.65
CA LEU A 127 23.76 -33.64 -2.75
C LEU A 127 25.01 -34.25 -2.12
N LEU A 128 24.87 -34.87 -0.94
CA LEU A 128 25.96 -35.49 -0.21
C LEU A 128 26.51 -36.73 -0.94
N GLU A 129 25.65 -37.48 -1.61
CA GLU A 129 26.03 -38.63 -2.43
C GLU A 129 26.70 -38.22 -3.74
N LEU A 130 26.31 -37.09 -4.35
CA LEU A 130 26.86 -36.60 -5.62
C LEU A 130 28.15 -35.78 -5.45
N ALA A 131 28.21 -34.90 -4.45
CA ALA A 131 29.28 -33.90 -4.32
C ALA A 131 30.46 -34.33 -3.42
N LEU A 132 30.20 -35.10 -2.35
CA LEU A 132 31.25 -35.51 -1.41
C LEU A 132 32.08 -36.76 -1.75
N PRO A 133 31.78 -37.62 -2.76
CA PRO A 133 32.72 -38.69 -3.15
C PRO A 133 34.12 -38.15 -3.46
N SER A 134 34.20 -36.93 -3.99
CA SER A 134 35.44 -36.24 -4.35
C SER A 134 36.22 -35.67 -3.17
N CYS A 135 35.58 -35.47 -2.00
CA CYS A 135 36.21 -34.81 -0.84
C CYS A 135 36.33 -35.72 0.39
N VAL A 136 35.48 -36.74 0.56
CA VAL A 136 35.45 -37.59 1.76
C VAL A 136 35.24 -39.05 1.37
N CYS A 137 36.31 -39.86 1.40
CA CYS A 137 36.24 -41.28 1.09
C CYS A 137 35.57 -42.14 2.19
N SER A 138 35.47 -41.65 3.43
CA SER A 138 34.89 -42.41 4.54
C SER A 138 33.36 -42.33 4.56
N ARG A 139 32.71 -43.48 4.38
CA ARG A 139 31.24 -43.63 4.49
C ARG A 139 30.72 -43.28 5.89
N GLN A 140 31.52 -43.48 6.95
CA GLN A 140 31.13 -43.18 8.33
C GLN A 140 31.04 -41.68 8.58
N ILE A 141 32.05 -40.92 8.14
CA ILE A 141 32.07 -39.45 8.28
C ILE A 141 30.89 -38.84 7.53
N ARG A 142 30.59 -39.34 6.32
CA ARG A 142 29.44 -38.88 5.54
C ARG A 142 28.11 -39.12 6.26
N ARG A 143 27.93 -40.27 6.92
CA ARG A 143 26.74 -40.55 7.74
C ARG A 143 26.67 -39.64 8.98
N LEU A 144 27.81 -39.37 9.60
CA LEU A 144 27.88 -38.45 10.74
C LEU A 144 27.43 -37.05 10.34
N ILE A 145 28.03 -36.48 9.28
CA ILE A 145 27.67 -35.16 8.73
C ILE A 145 26.16 -35.11 8.41
N PHE A 146 25.64 -36.13 7.73
CA PHE A 146 24.22 -36.21 7.41
C PHE A 146 23.34 -36.15 8.66
N SER A 147 23.63 -37.01 9.64
CA SER A 147 22.83 -37.09 10.87
C SER A 147 22.94 -35.82 11.72
N THR A 148 24.13 -35.24 11.86
CA THR A 148 24.35 -34.02 12.67
C THR A 148 23.63 -32.82 12.06
N THR A 149 23.70 -32.65 10.74
CA THR A 149 23.02 -31.55 10.05
C THR A 149 21.50 -31.66 10.20
N LEU A 150 20.92 -32.86 10.06
CA LEU A 150 19.48 -33.06 10.24
C LEU A 150 19.02 -32.79 11.68
N TRP A 151 19.75 -33.27 12.69
CA TRP A 151 19.42 -33.01 14.09
C TRP A 151 19.47 -31.51 14.41
N LEU A 152 20.51 -30.81 13.94
CA LEU A 152 20.66 -29.38 14.15
C LEU A 152 19.55 -28.59 13.45
N GLY A 153 19.23 -28.92 12.19
CA GLY A 153 18.14 -28.29 11.44
C GLY A 153 16.78 -28.50 12.11
N THR A 154 16.50 -29.73 12.54
CA THR A 154 15.24 -30.09 13.22
C THR A 154 15.10 -29.40 14.56
N SER A 155 16.17 -29.36 15.36
CA SER A 155 16.19 -28.65 16.63
C SER A 155 15.95 -27.15 16.46
N LEU A 156 16.61 -26.53 15.47
CA LEU A 156 16.45 -25.10 15.19
C LEU A 156 15.02 -24.75 14.77
N VAL A 157 14.42 -25.55 13.86
CA VAL A 157 13.02 -25.35 13.43
C VAL A 157 12.06 -25.55 14.59
N PHE A 158 12.22 -26.61 15.38
CA PHE A 158 11.37 -26.91 16.53
C PHE A 158 11.41 -25.78 17.57
N LEU A 159 12.60 -25.29 17.92
CA LEU A 159 12.76 -24.17 18.86
C LEU A 159 12.11 -22.89 18.35
N ASN A 160 12.26 -22.56 17.07
CA ASN A 160 11.63 -21.39 16.48
C ASN A 160 10.09 -21.49 16.53
N ILE A 161 9.52 -22.67 16.19
CA ILE A 161 8.07 -22.89 16.24
C ILE A 161 7.58 -22.82 17.69
N ALA A 162 8.28 -23.44 18.64
CA ALA A 162 7.93 -23.39 20.06
C ALA A 162 7.94 -21.95 20.60
N LEU A 163 8.98 -21.17 20.28
CA LEU A 163 9.07 -19.75 20.68
C LEU A 163 7.95 -18.92 20.05
N ALA A 164 7.64 -19.13 18.76
CA ALA A 164 6.55 -18.44 18.09
C ALA A 164 5.19 -18.75 18.73
N LEU A 165 4.94 -20.01 19.09
CA LEU A 165 3.72 -20.41 19.80
C LEU A 165 3.67 -19.82 21.21
N CYS A 166 4.78 -19.81 21.96
CA CYS A 166 4.85 -19.16 23.26
C CYS A 166 4.51 -17.67 23.16
N TYR A 167 5.09 -16.95 22.20
CA TYR A 167 4.82 -15.52 22.00
C TYR A 167 3.40 -15.22 21.51
N LEU A 168 2.74 -16.17 20.85
CA LEU A 168 1.36 -16.00 20.41
C LEU A 168 0.36 -16.22 21.55
N VAL A 169 0.72 -17.04 22.55
CA VAL A 169 -0.13 -17.40 23.68
C VAL A 169 0.03 -16.45 24.89
N PHE A 170 1.22 -15.91 25.11
CA PHE A 170 1.55 -14.97 26.19
C PHE A 170 1.70 -13.53 25.68
#